data_AF-A0A8C3IPN9-F1
#
_entry.id   AF-A0A8C3IPN9-F1
#
_cell.length_a   1.000
_cell.length_b   1.000
_cell.length_c   1.000
_cell.angle_alpha   90.00
_cell.angle_beta   90.00
_cell.angle_gamma   90.00
#
_symmetry.space_group_name_H-M   'P 1'
#
loop_
_entity.id
_entity.type
_entity.pdbx_description
1 polymer ?
#
loop_
_entity_poly.entity_id
_entity_poly.type
_entity_poly.pdbx_seq_one_letter_code
_entity_poly.pdbx_strand_id
1 'polypeptide(L)' 'SFLLGLNYLLLGALPGEIIGGWEARPHSRPYMAFVSREIRRNRGSRCGGFLIREDVVVHAAHCNCNLP' A
#
# COMPACT_ATOMS: atom_id res chain seq x y z
N SER A 1 -24.00 -18.34 -12.69
CA SER A 1 -23.04 -17.27 -13.02
C SER A 1 -23.24 -15.99 -12.20
N PHE A 2 -24.46 -15.43 -12.13
CA PHE A 2 -24.73 -14.20 -11.35
C PHE A 2 -24.41 -14.34 -9.84
N LEU A 3 -24.79 -15.47 -9.23
CA LEU A 3 -24.49 -15.78 -7.82
C LEU A 3 -23.00 -16.00 -7.51
N LEU A 4 -22.21 -16.43 -8.50
CA LEU A 4 -20.74 -16.56 -8.37
C LEU A 4 -20.08 -15.18 -8.38
N GLY A 5 -20.57 -14.26 -9.24
CA GLY A 5 -20.13 -12.86 -9.24
C GLY A 5 -20.49 -12.11 -7.96
N LEU A 6 -21.68 -12.37 -7.39
CA LEU A 6 -22.13 -11.78 -6.13
C LEU A 6 -21.30 -12.27 -4.92
N ASN A 7 -20.92 -13.55 -4.89
CA ASN A 7 -20.02 -14.10 -3.87
C ASN A 7 -18.60 -13.53 -3.95
N TYR A 8 -18.07 -13.32 -5.16
CA TYR A 8 -16.77 -12.68 -5.34
C TYR A 8 -16.78 -11.22 -4.85
N LEU A 9 -17.89 -10.51 -5.09
CA LEU A 9 -18.09 -9.14 -4.61
C LEU A 9 -18.21 -9.08 -3.08
N LEU A 10 -18.92 -10.03 -2.48
CA LEU A 10 -19.12 -10.10 -1.02
C LEU A 10 -17.86 -10.58 -0.27
N LEU A 11 -17.10 -11.52 -0.83
CA LEU A 11 -15.86 -12.03 -0.24
C LEU A 11 -14.72 -11.01 -0.37
N GLY A 12 -14.61 -10.32 -1.51
CA GLY A 12 -13.61 -9.26 -1.71
C GLY A 12 -13.88 -7.97 -0.94
N ALA A 13 -15.02 -7.84 -0.26
CA ALA A 13 -15.40 -6.65 0.50
C ALA A 13 -14.88 -6.64 1.95
N LEU A 14 -14.02 -7.60 2.34
CA LEU A 14 -13.37 -7.53 3.65
C LEU A 14 -12.51 -6.25 3.74
N PRO A 15 -12.63 -5.46 4.83
CA PRO A 15 -11.87 -4.23 4.97
C PRO A 15 -10.36 -4.50 4.89
N GLY A 16 -9.71 -3.96 3.85
CA GLY A 16 -8.28 -4.08 3.63
C GLY A 16 -7.84 -5.12 2.59
N GLU A 17 -8.77 -5.81 1.94
CA GLU A 17 -8.46 -6.72 0.83
C GLU A 17 -8.37 -5.97 -0.51
N ILE A 18 -7.43 -6.37 -1.36
CA ILE A 18 -7.23 -5.80 -2.70
C ILE A 18 -8.05 -6.60 -3.72
N ILE A 19 -9.16 -6.03 -4.20
CA ILE A 19 -10.04 -6.66 -5.20
C ILE A 19 -9.42 -6.56 -6.60
N GLY A 20 -9.42 -7.66 -7.35
CA GLY A 20 -8.98 -7.71 -8.75
C GLY A 20 -7.46 -7.69 -8.94
N GLY A 21 -6.70 -7.72 -7.85
CA GLY A 21 -5.25 -7.85 -7.85
C GLY A 21 -4.77 -9.30 -7.72
N TRP A 22 -3.45 -9.45 -7.67
CA TRP A 22 -2.78 -10.72 -7.37
C TRP A 22 -1.83 -10.51 -6.20
N GLU A 23 -1.83 -11.44 -5.26
CA GLU A 23 -0.87 -11.42 -4.16
C GLU A 23 0.56 -11.53 -4.72
N ALA A 24 1.43 -10.61 -4.33
CA ALA A 24 2.84 -10.68 -4.69
C ALA A 24 3.49 -11.83 -3.93
N ARG A 25 4.28 -12.66 -4.62
CA ARG A 25 5.07 -13.71 -3.94
C ARG A 25 5.94 -13.07 -2.85
N PRO A 26 6.04 -13.66 -1.65
CA PRO A 26 6.89 -13.12 -0.59
C PRO A 26 8.29 -12.80 -1.09
N HIS A 27 8.79 -11.62 -0.73
CA HIS A 27 10.11 -11.11 -1.12
C HIS A 27 10.39 -10.98 -2.64
N SER A 28 9.40 -11.17 -3.53
CA SER A 28 9.57 -10.98 -4.98
C SER A 28 9.78 -9.52 -5.41
N ARG A 29 9.52 -8.57 -4.50
CA ARG A 29 9.70 -7.13 -4.69
C ARG A 29 10.60 -6.57 -3.58
N PRO A 30 11.89 -6.95 -3.53
CA PRO A 30 12.80 -6.57 -2.44
C PRO A 30 13.07 -5.06 -2.39
N TYR A 31 12.81 -4.34 -3.48
CA TYR A 31 12.89 -2.88 -3.55
C TYR A 31 11.68 -2.17 -2.92
N MET A 32 10.58 -2.86 -2.60
CA MET A 32 9.38 -2.22 -2.05
C MET A 32 9.61 -1.80 -0.60
N ALA A 33 9.45 -0.51 -0.31
CA ALA A 33 9.62 0.06 1.02
C ALA A 33 8.29 0.55 1.59
N PHE A 34 8.07 0.28 2.88
CA PHE A 34 6.97 0.88 3.65
C PHE A 34 7.49 2.15 4.33
N VAL A 35 6.92 3.30 3.97
CA VAL A 35 7.33 4.60 4.50
C VAL A 35 6.29 5.06 5.51
N SER A 36 6.65 5.03 6.80
CA SER A 36 5.85 5.56 7.89
C SER A 36 6.50 6.83 8.46
N ARG A 37 5.71 7.89 8.56
CA ARG A 37 6.13 9.14 9.21
C ARG A 37 5.26 9.39 10.43
N GLU A 38 5.89 9.49 11.59
CA GLU A 38 5.19 9.93 12.80
C GLU A 38 5.08 11.46 12.80
N ILE A 39 3.85 11.96 12.83
CA ILE A 39 3.57 13.40 12.96
C ILE A 39 2.91 13.60 14.32
N ARG A 40 3.39 14.58 15.10
CA ARG A 40 2.82 14.92 16.41
C ARG A 40 1.30 15.12 16.26
N ARG A 41 0.52 14.58 17.21
CA ARG A 41 -0.96 14.53 17.22
C ARG A 41 -1.61 13.43 16.36
N ASN A 42 -0.97 12.26 16.25
CA ASN A 42 -1.62 11.02 15.82
C ASN A 42 -2.15 11.02 14.36
N ARG A 43 -1.54 11.80 13.46
CA ARG A 43 -1.85 11.84 12.02
C ARG A 43 -0.62 11.48 11.19
N GLY A 44 0.00 10.33 11.49
CA GLY A 44 1.13 9.86 10.68
C GLY A 44 0.70 9.53 9.24
N SER A 45 1.56 9.84 8.27
CA SER A 45 1.36 9.41 6.88
C SER A 45 1.95 8.01 6.69
N ARG A 46 1.25 7.18 5.91
CA ARG A 46 1.71 5.86 5.46
C ARG A 46 1.73 5.86 3.96
N CYS A 47 2.88 5.57 3.38
CA CYS A 47 3.09 5.55 1.94
C CYS A 47 3.93 4.34 1.51
N GLY A 48 3.92 4.06 0.22
CA GLY A 48 4.91 3.19 -0.41
C GLY A 48 6.15 3.96 -0.86
N GLY A 49 7.22 3.22 -1.13
CA GLY A 49 8.45 3.72 -1.73
C GLY A 49 9.27 2.61 -2.39
N PHE A 50 10.40 3.00 -2.99
CA PHE A 50 11.31 2.13 -3.71
C PHE A 50 12.75 2.34 -3.24
N LEU A 51 13.42 1.29 -2.79
CA LEU A 51 14.85 1.28 -2.50
C LEU A 51 15.64 1.28 -3.82
N ILE A 52 16.32 2.39 -4.12
CA ILE A 52 17.11 2.55 -5.36
C ILE A 52 18.62 2.40 -5.13
N ARG A 53 19.05 2.54 -3.88
CA ARG A 53 20.41 2.33 -3.36
C ARG A 53 20.30 1.87 -1.91
N GLU A 54 21.39 1.34 -1.34
CA GLU A 54 21.43 0.78 0.03
C GLU A 54 20.84 1.71 1.10
N ASP A 55 20.96 3.02 0.92
CA ASP A 55 20.55 4.05 1.88
C ASP A 55 19.52 5.05 1.31
N VAL A 56 18.99 4.82 0.10
CA VAL A 56 18.09 5.78 -0.57
C VAL A 56 16.77 5.13 -1.00
N VAL A 57 15.68 5.64 -0.42
CA VAL A 57 14.31 5.32 -0.80
C VAL A 57 13.68 6.50 -1.56
N VAL A 58 13.16 6.24 -2.75
CA VAL A 58 12.33 7.18 -3.50
C VAL A 58 10.86 6.95 -3.15
N HIS A 59 10.13 8.02 -2.85
CA HIS A 59 8.71 7.99 -2.55
C HIS A 59 8.03 9.25 -3.10
N ALA A 60 6.70 9.31 -3.05
CA ALA A 60 5.97 10.49 -3.52
C ALA A 60 6.21 11.71 -2.61
N ALA A 61 6.48 12.88 -3.19
CA ALA A 61 6.81 14.10 -2.42
C ALA A 61 5.72 14.49 -1.40
N HIS A 62 4.44 14.32 -1.74
CA HIS A 62 3.32 14.62 -0.85
C HIS A 62 3.26 13.71 0.39
N CYS A 63 3.96 12.57 0.40
CA CYS A 63 4.06 11.73 1.59
C CYS A 63 4.89 12.38 2.70
N ASN A 64 5.76 13.33 2.34
CA ASN A 64 6.61 14.07 3.27
C ASN A 64 6.02 15.42 3.69
N CYS A 65 5.21 16.02 2.83
CA CYS A 65 4.57 17.30 3.05
C CYS A 65 3.05 17.13 2.96
N ASN A 66 2.33 17.40 4.05
CA ASN A 66 0.89 17.63 4.03
C ASN A 66 0.59 18.93 3.28
N LEU A 67 0.90 19.00 1.99
CA LEU A 67 0.39 20.07 1.16
C LEU A 67 -1.12 19.81 1.01
N PRO A 68 -1.98 20.79 1.32
CA PRO A 68 -3.41 20.67 1.03
C PRO A 68 -3.67 20.45 -0.46
#